data_AF-A0AAU4K1B0-F1
#
_entry.id   AF-A0AAU4K1B0-F1
#
_cell.length_a   1.000
_cell.length_b   1.000
_cell.length_c   1.000
_cell.angle_alpha   90.00
_cell.angle_beta   90.00
_cell.angle_gamma   90.00
#
_symmetry.space_group_name_H-M   'P 1'
#
loop_
_entity.id
_entity.type
_entity.pdbx_description
1 polymer ?
#
loop_
_entity_poly.entity_id
_entity_poly.type
_entity_poly.pdbx_seq_one_letter_code
_entity_poly.pdbx_strand_id
1 'polypeptide(L)'
;MTKNKPPTPFQLRGQLMLQISAGRYFRPDMEVRQSLHRRTLYTNVWLPDPLSVSLPVGTITGSTEFASVSTVMIEAVDRLEAQKFDGSASLLIATGGDELIDDVAYVTSFALNRTLSRNADQVHRLVGASDSAGQHHSAASMFPGLFDEAQAVGGTEWDGVRTFMTDLISLGRQDFARCMRVIRTSVDATRRAIDDPTGAYTDIVAALESLGDDHLSTPATWDRYDSTKRKIIDSALSHLDAADAAQVQTAILEADRAGLKRRFVASTLARISPAYYREEACNAVRPPRAVDLGRMLGIAYDIRSRRSHVLQDLGAEAWLLADGAETTFEVKFDRILTLAGLWRLTRHVLMRFVADAPVKEPEAWDYWDALPGQVRVQLAPQYWIGNAEAFSKMSIARWFNGAVEALLSWRSGKNDDGFNLSAVIEKIENTVPRLPDGDAKTTMVALYVLWHDLLHPQDRSTISVEFIEEYGHCLDSPTPIAFTVGVLCDHRILPSWTADQWSRLALSRHAARCTGKEDPLPAAIDSLLQLEAADQMEAAGRHEEAVVLAAHAVEELPGNVALLAWEQRMLSGDHDPDFAAHELLYG
;
A
#
# COMPACT_ATOMS: atom_id res chain seq x y z
N MET A 1 -18.74 9.21 7.74
CA MET A 1 -17.88 9.06 8.94
C MET A 1 -17.63 7.57 9.19
N THR A 2 -16.65 6.98 8.52
CA THR A 2 -16.12 5.66 8.90
C THR A 2 -15.15 5.88 10.05
N LYS A 3 -15.44 5.33 11.24
CA LYS A 3 -14.43 5.22 12.30
C LYS A 3 -13.25 4.46 11.70
N ASN A 4 -12.10 5.12 11.50
CA ASN A 4 -10.90 4.45 10.99
C ASN A 4 -10.55 3.33 11.96
N LYS A 5 -10.74 2.08 11.51
CA LYS A 5 -10.30 0.89 12.23
C LYS A 5 -8.79 1.03 12.48
N PRO A 6 -8.27 0.77 13.69
CA PRO A 6 -6.84 0.85 13.94
C PRO A 6 -6.10 -0.07 12.96
N PRO A 7 -4.93 0.36 12.44
CA PRO A 7 -4.18 -0.43 11.48
C PRO A 7 -3.79 -1.77 12.09
N THR A 8 -3.94 -2.83 11.30
CA THR A 8 -3.54 -4.19 11.66
C THR A 8 -2.01 -4.26 11.82
N PRO A 9 -1.47 -5.20 12.61
CA PRO A 9 -0.02 -5.39 12.72
C PRO A 9 0.66 -5.52 11.35
N PHE A 10 0.02 -6.21 10.42
CA PHE A 10 0.45 -6.35 9.03
C PHE A 10 0.61 -5.01 8.29
N GLN A 11 -0.30 -4.05 8.50
CA GLN A 11 -0.20 -2.71 7.90
C GLN A 11 0.94 -1.87 8.51
N LEU A 12 1.46 -2.26 9.68
CA LEU A 12 2.57 -1.61 10.38
C LEU A 12 3.90 -2.36 10.19
N ARG A 13 3.95 -3.31 9.26
CA ARG A 13 5.12 -4.16 9.02
C ARG A 13 6.38 -3.33 8.78
N GLY A 14 7.44 -3.64 9.52
CA GLY A 14 8.73 -2.96 9.44
C GLY A 14 8.71 -1.49 9.86
N GLN A 15 7.60 -0.97 10.40
CA GLN A 15 7.47 0.42 10.85
C GLN A 15 7.66 0.59 12.35
N LEU A 16 7.74 -0.50 13.11
CA LEU A 16 7.73 -0.51 14.58
C LEU A 16 9.04 -1.02 15.21
N MET A 17 10.10 -1.26 14.41
CA MET A 17 11.28 -1.98 14.88
C MET A 17 11.96 -1.33 16.09
N LEU A 18 12.18 0.00 16.09
CA LEU A 18 12.75 0.67 17.28
C LEU A 18 11.89 0.46 18.54
N GLN A 19 10.56 0.50 18.44
CA GLN A 19 9.67 0.30 19.58
C GLN A 19 9.63 -1.16 20.04
N ILE A 20 9.66 -2.11 19.10
CA ILE A 20 9.72 -3.54 19.40
C ILE A 20 11.03 -3.86 20.11
N SER A 21 12.18 -3.46 19.56
CA SER A 21 13.50 -3.71 20.17
C SER A 21 13.70 -2.94 21.48
N ALA A 22 13.01 -1.80 21.67
CA ALA A 22 12.93 -1.11 22.96
C ALA A 22 12.07 -1.86 24.01
N GLY A 23 11.37 -2.93 23.64
CA GLY A 23 10.55 -3.75 24.54
C GLY A 23 9.17 -3.18 24.83
N ARG A 24 8.68 -2.22 24.03
CA ARG A 24 7.43 -1.48 24.29
C ARG A 24 6.17 -2.36 24.28
N TYR A 25 6.21 -3.50 23.58
CA TYR A 25 5.05 -4.35 23.33
C TYR A 25 5.09 -5.71 24.02
N PHE A 26 6.08 -5.94 24.87
CA PHE A 26 6.27 -7.24 25.49
C PHE A 26 5.29 -7.44 26.63
N ARG A 27 4.86 -8.70 26.81
CA ARG A 27 4.10 -9.10 27.97
C ARG A 27 5.00 -9.10 29.21
N PRO A 28 4.43 -8.82 30.40
CA PRO A 28 5.17 -8.98 31.64
C PRO A 28 5.63 -10.44 31.80
N ASP A 29 6.78 -10.65 32.43
CA ASP A 29 7.31 -11.96 32.83
C ASP A 29 7.60 -12.97 31.70
N MET A 30 7.63 -12.51 30.44
CA MET A 30 8.05 -13.33 29.31
C MET A 30 9.57 -13.34 29.14
N GLU A 31 10.13 -14.50 28.84
CA GLU A 31 11.54 -14.61 28.45
C GLU A 31 11.78 -13.82 27.15
N VAL A 32 12.74 -12.89 27.19
CA VAL A 32 13.15 -12.07 26.05
C VAL A 32 14.50 -12.53 25.55
N ARG A 33 14.55 -12.95 24.29
CA ARG A 33 15.80 -13.22 23.58
C ARG A 33 16.41 -11.91 23.12
N GLN A 34 17.73 -11.77 23.29
CA GLN A 34 18.48 -10.60 22.86
C GLN A 34 19.55 -11.02 21.87
N SER A 35 19.64 -10.30 20.76
CA SER A 35 20.66 -10.52 19.72
C SER A 35 21.34 -9.20 19.38
N LEU A 36 22.67 -9.19 19.41
CA LEU A 36 23.46 -8.01 19.11
C LEU A 36 23.81 -7.96 17.63
N HIS A 37 23.40 -6.89 16.96
CA HIS A 37 23.74 -6.61 15.56
C HIS A 37 24.79 -5.52 15.48
N ARG A 38 25.83 -5.76 14.69
CA ARG A 38 26.92 -4.79 14.42
C ARG A 38 26.97 -4.47 12.95
N ARG A 39 27.06 -3.18 12.61
CA ARG A 39 27.20 -2.69 11.24
C ARG A 39 28.08 -1.44 11.22
N THR A 40 28.76 -1.23 10.10
CA THR A 40 29.44 0.03 9.81
C THR A 40 28.49 0.97 9.08
N LEU A 41 28.42 2.23 9.50
CA LEU A 41 27.76 3.31 8.78
C LEU A 41 28.81 4.28 8.25
N TYR A 42 28.51 4.88 7.10
CA TYR A 42 29.26 5.95 6.47
C TYR A 42 28.55 7.26 6.76
N THR A 43 29.31 8.31 7.08
CA THR A 43 28.75 9.58 7.54
C THR A 43 29.67 10.75 7.24
N ASN A 44 29.11 11.96 7.14
CA ASN A 44 29.88 13.21 7.18
C ASN A 44 30.17 13.69 8.61
N VAL A 45 29.74 12.95 9.64
CA VAL A 45 29.99 13.28 11.04
C VAL A 45 31.35 12.77 11.48
N TRP A 46 32.15 13.66 12.02
CA TRP A 46 33.33 13.27 12.78
C TRP A 46 32.97 13.07 14.25
N LEU A 47 33.15 11.83 14.71
CA LEU A 47 32.98 11.44 16.11
C LEU A 47 34.35 10.97 16.64
N PRO A 48 35.06 11.78 17.45
CA PRO A 48 36.41 11.43 17.90
C PRO A 48 36.40 10.23 18.84
N ASP A 49 37.15 9.17 18.52
CA ASP A 49 37.45 8.07 19.45
C ASP A 49 38.20 8.60 20.70
N PRO A 50 37.87 8.20 21.95
CA PRO A 50 36.99 7.12 22.39
C PRO A 50 35.52 7.50 22.64
N LEU A 51 35.00 8.55 22.00
CA LEU A 51 33.62 8.97 22.22
C LEU A 51 32.64 7.90 21.71
N SER A 52 31.93 7.29 22.66
CA SER A 52 30.85 6.36 22.42
C SER A 52 29.52 6.98 22.87
N VAL A 53 28.55 7.00 21.96
CA VAL A 53 27.23 7.59 22.19
C VAL A 53 26.21 6.47 22.34
N SER A 54 25.76 6.27 23.57
CA SER A 54 24.65 5.37 23.86
C SER A 54 23.31 5.98 23.41
N LEU A 55 22.49 5.20 22.72
CA LEU A 55 21.14 5.50 22.29
C LEU A 55 20.16 4.47 22.91
N PRO A 56 18.83 4.73 22.91
CA PRO A 56 17.84 3.84 23.54
C PRO A 56 17.91 2.35 23.15
N VAL A 57 18.29 2.04 21.90
CA VAL A 57 18.32 0.67 21.35
C VAL A 57 19.71 0.24 20.84
N GLY A 58 20.74 1.06 21.05
CA GLY A 58 22.06 0.80 20.51
C GLY A 58 23.13 1.78 20.96
N THR A 59 24.32 1.66 20.40
CA THR A 59 25.48 2.51 20.68
C THR A 59 26.21 2.83 19.39
N ILE A 60 26.60 4.08 19.19
CA ILE A 60 27.42 4.54 18.07
C ILE A 60 28.82 4.83 18.59
N THR A 61 29.84 4.27 17.94
CA THR A 61 31.24 4.50 18.29
C THR A 61 31.98 5.06 17.08
N GLY A 62 32.76 6.11 17.33
CA GLY A 62 33.53 6.82 16.32
C GLY A 62 34.70 6.01 15.78
N SER A 63 35.24 6.46 14.65
CA SER A 63 36.55 6.02 14.14
C SER A 63 37.59 7.11 14.40
N THR A 64 38.87 6.75 14.36
CA THR A 64 39.99 7.69 14.50
C THR A 64 40.24 8.53 13.24
N GLU A 65 39.61 8.17 12.11
CA GLU A 65 39.82 8.81 10.81
C GLU A 65 39.00 10.11 10.66
N PHE A 66 39.71 11.20 10.34
CA PHE A 66 39.13 12.48 9.93
C PHE A 66 39.19 12.61 8.41
N ALA A 67 38.04 12.49 7.75
CA ALA A 67 37.90 12.60 6.31
C ALA A 67 36.58 13.32 5.97
N SER A 68 36.37 13.67 4.70
CA SER A 68 35.09 14.25 4.24
C SER A 68 33.92 13.29 4.51
N VAL A 69 34.18 11.98 4.32
CA VAL A 69 33.31 10.87 4.74
C VAL A 69 34.08 10.00 5.73
N SER A 70 33.56 9.89 6.95
CA SER A 70 34.06 9.03 8.02
C SER A 70 33.17 7.80 8.20
N THR A 71 33.68 6.81 8.93
CA THR A 71 32.91 5.62 9.33
C THR A 71 32.61 5.62 10.82
N VAL A 72 31.42 5.16 11.21
CA VAL A 72 31.07 4.87 12.60
C VAL A 72 30.59 3.43 12.73
N MET A 73 30.89 2.79 13.86
CA MET A 73 30.34 1.49 14.20
C MET A 73 29.03 1.68 14.96
N ILE A 74 27.98 0.96 14.56
CA ILE A 74 26.73 0.89 15.31
C ILE A 74 26.53 -0.53 15.84
N GLU A 75 26.24 -0.60 17.13
CA GLU A 75 25.81 -1.81 17.82
C GLU A 75 24.35 -1.63 18.24
N ALA A 76 23.42 -2.46 17.77
CA ALA A 76 22.01 -2.41 18.17
C ALA A 76 21.54 -3.76 18.70
N VAL A 77 20.71 -3.73 19.74
CA VAL A 77 20.20 -4.95 20.39
C VAL A 77 18.78 -5.21 19.90
N ASP A 78 18.62 -6.26 19.10
CA ASP A 78 17.31 -6.79 18.77
C ASP A 78 16.77 -7.61 19.95
N ARG A 79 15.50 -7.41 20.27
CA ARG A 79 14.81 -8.06 21.38
C ARG A 79 13.51 -8.66 20.87
N LEU A 80 13.27 -9.94 21.17
CA LEU A 80 12.04 -10.66 20.81
C LEU A 80 11.60 -11.56 21.96
N GLU A 81 10.29 -11.77 22.12
CA GLU A 81 9.77 -12.76 23.08
C GLU A 81 10.09 -14.19 22.61
N ALA A 82 10.45 -15.07 23.53
CA ALA A 82 10.73 -16.48 23.23
C ALA A 82 9.48 -17.28 22.83
N GLN A 83 8.29 -16.76 23.14
CA GLN A 83 7.00 -17.38 22.82
C GLN A 83 6.09 -16.39 22.10
N LYS A 84 5.23 -16.90 21.23
CA LYS A 84 4.20 -16.12 20.56
C LYS A 84 3.01 -15.83 21.49
N PHE A 85 2.10 -14.99 21.03
CA PHE A 85 0.88 -14.64 21.76
C PHE A 85 -0.15 -15.79 21.83
N ASP A 86 -0.07 -16.75 20.91
CA ASP A 86 -0.87 -17.98 20.92
C ASP A 86 -0.33 -19.06 21.90
N GLY A 87 0.77 -18.77 22.61
CA GLY A 87 1.41 -19.69 23.55
C GLY A 87 2.39 -20.68 22.89
N SER A 88 2.52 -20.67 21.57
CA SER A 88 3.51 -21.50 20.87
C SER A 88 4.92 -20.94 21.06
N ALA A 89 5.92 -21.82 21.11
CA ALA A 89 7.32 -21.41 21.14
C ALA A 89 7.67 -20.72 19.81
N SER A 90 8.37 -19.58 19.88
CA SER A 90 8.84 -18.91 18.67
C SER A 90 10.11 -19.59 18.16
N LEU A 91 10.08 -20.03 16.90
CA LEU A 91 11.27 -20.47 16.16
C LEU A 91 12.15 -19.28 15.76
N LEU A 92 11.60 -18.07 15.75
CA LEU A 92 12.37 -16.86 15.45
C LEU A 92 13.17 -16.45 16.69
N ILE A 93 14.49 -16.35 16.53
CA ILE A 93 15.42 -15.94 17.61
C ILE A 93 15.72 -14.44 17.52
N ALA A 94 15.87 -13.93 16.30
CA ALA A 94 16.17 -12.53 15.98
C ALA A 94 15.64 -12.19 14.58
N THR A 95 15.49 -10.91 14.30
CA THR A 95 15.39 -10.38 12.93
C THR A 95 16.78 -10.31 12.28
N GLY A 96 16.86 -9.88 11.01
CA GLY A 96 18.14 -9.62 10.35
C GLY A 96 18.93 -8.47 10.98
N GLY A 97 18.26 -7.61 11.77
CA GLY A 97 18.81 -6.41 12.41
C GLY A 97 19.01 -5.23 11.47
N ASP A 98 18.93 -5.43 10.16
CA ASP A 98 19.19 -4.41 9.15
C ASP A 98 18.17 -3.26 9.22
N GLU A 99 16.88 -3.55 9.37
CA GLU A 99 15.83 -2.53 9.52
C GLU A 99 15.98 -1.74 10.83
N LEU A 100 16.44 -2.38 11.90
CA LEU A 100 16.71 -1.72 13.18
C LEU A 100 17.88 -0.74 13.06
N ILE A 101 18.97 -1.17 12.41
CA ILE A 101 20.14 -0.34 12.16
C ILE A 101 19.79 0.84 11.24
N ASP A 102 19.03 0.58 10.17
CA ASP A 102 18.60 1.63 9.26
C ASP A 102 17.69 2.64 9.98
N ASP A 103 16.78 2.19 10.84
CA ASP A 103 15.94 3.09 11.63
C ASP A 103 16.75 4.01 12.54
N VAL A 104 17.79 3.49 13.20
CA VAL A 104 18.70 4.33 13.97
C VAL A 104 19.41 5.33 13.05
N ALA A 105 19.94 4.89 11.90
CA ALA A 105 20.61 5.77 10.95
C ALA A 105 19.68 6.88 10.41
N TYR A 106 18.43 6.55 10.09
CA TYR A 106 17.40 7.49 9.65
C TYR A 106 17.07 8.53 10.72
N VAL A 107 16.78 8.08 11.95
CA VAL A 107 16.44 8.96 13.07
C VAL A 107 17.62 9.87 13.41
N THR A 108 18.84 9.33 13.49
CA THR A 108 20.04 10.13 13.76
C THR A 108 20.33 11.12 12.64
N SER A 109 20.19 10.71 11.37
CA SER A 109 20.40 11.61 10.23
C SER A 109 19.43 12.80 10.26
N PHE A 110 18.16 12.50 10.52
CA PHE A 110 17.10 13.49 10.63
C PHE A 110 17.31 14.41 11.84
N ALA A 111 17.61 13.85 13.01
CA ALA A 111 17.77 14.64 14.25
C ALA A 111 19.00 15.54 14.20
N LEU A 112 20.14 15.08 13.68
CA LEU A 112 21.37 15.88 13.59
C LEU A 112 21.43 16.83 12.40
N ASN A 113 20.57 16.65 11.39
CA ASN A 113 20.79 17.24 10.07
C ASN A 113 22.15 16.84 9.49
N ARG A 114 22.48 15.55 9.54
CA ARG A 114 23.74 14.96 9.04
C ARG A 114 23.44 13.66 8.33
N THR A 115 24.31 13.19 7.45
CA THR A 115 24.04 11.94 6.71
C THR A 115 24.69 10.76 7.43
N LEU A 116 23.90 9.72 7.71
CA LEU A 116 24.36 8.41 8.16
C LEU A 116 23.68 7.35 7.30
N SER A 117 24.44 6.43 6.72
CA SER A 117 23.89 5.36 5.88
C SER A 117 24.81 4.14 5.85
N ARG A 118 24.25 2.95 5.62
CA ARG A 118 25.02 1.74 5.31
C ARG A 118 25.61 1.77 3.89
N ASN A 119 25.05 2.59 3.00
CA ASN A 119 25.49 2.67 1.60
C ASN A 119 26.63 3.69 1.45
N ALA A 120 27.86 3.18 1.32
CA ALA A 120 29.08 3.99 1.16
C ALA A 120 29.02 4.88 -0.09
N ASP A 121 28.69 4.30 -1.24
CA ASP A 121 28.70 4.99 -2.54
C ASP A 121 27.74 6.18 -2.55
N GLN A 122 26.56 6.00 -1.95
CA GLN A 122 25.59 7.08 -1.81
C GLN A 122 26.14 8.22 -0.94
N VAL A 123 26.77 7.91 0.20
CA VAL A 123 27.32 8.96 1.08
C VAL A 123 28.47 9.69 0.39
N HIS A 124 29.39 8.98 -0.25
CA HIS A 124 30.48 9.59 -1.01
C HIS A 124 29.98 10.50 -2.13
N ARG A 125 28.97 10.06 -2.89
CA ARG A 125 28.37 10.84 -3.96
C ARG A 125 27.71 12.13 -3.45
N LEU A 126 27.05 12.08 -2.31
CA LEU A 126 26.30 13.23 -1.77
C LEU A 126 27.20 14.23 -1.04
N VAL A 127 28.23 13.76 -0.34
CA VAL A 127 29.12 14.59 0.49
C VAL A 127 30.28 15.17 -0.31
N GLY A 128 30.87 14.41 -1.26
CA GLY A 128 32.12 14.78 -1.95
C GLY A 128 31.99 15.39 -3.35
N ALA A 129 30.80 15.84 -3.77
CA ALA A 129 30.59 16.36 -5.13
C ALA A 129 31.19 17.77 -5.41
N SER A 130 32.04 18.28 -4.51
CA SER A 130 32.60 19.64 -4.52
C SER A 130 33.76 19.84 -5.53
N ASP A 131 34.48 18.78 -5.89
CA ASP A 131 35.83 18.91 -6.47
C ASP A 131 35.92 18.89 -8.01
N SER A 132 34.82 18.68 -8.73
CA SER A 132 34.82 18.84 -10.19
C SER A 132 34.50 20.28 -10.58
N ALA A 133 35.54 21.02 -10.96
CA ALA A 133 35.46 22.39 -11.49
C ALA A 133 34.28 22.57 -12.47
N GLY A 134 33.20 23.23 -12.01
CA GLY A 134 32.09 23.68 -12.85
C GLY A 134 30.68 23.33 -12.38
N GLN A 135 30.47 22.41 -11.43
CA GLN A 135 29.11 22.05 -10.99
C GLN A 135 28.63 22.90 -9.82
N HIS A 136 27.74 23.86 -10.09
CA HIS A 136 26.99 24.63 -9.08
C HIS A 136 25.88 23.80 -8.39
N HIS A 137 26.03 22.47 -8.30
CA HIS A 137 24.94 21.51 -8.01
C HIS A 137 25.33 20.43 -7.00
N SER A 138 25.96 20.79 -5.88
CA SER A 138 26.24 19.84 -4.81
C SER A 138 25.00 19.54 -3.97
N ALA A 139 24.91 18.34 -3.38
CA ALA A 139 23.81 18.01 -2.46
C ALA A 139 23.77 18.97 -1.26
N ALA A 140 24.95 19.40 -0.80
CA ALA A 140 25.12 20.40 0.25
C ALA A 140 24.43 21.73 -0.07
N SER A 141 24.47 22.18 -1.33
CA SER A 141 23.74 23.39 -1.76
C SER A 141 22.21 23.23 -1.69
N MET A 142 21.69 22.02 -1.86
CA MET A 142 20.25 21.74 -1.75
C MET A 142 19.81 21.51 -0.31
N PHE A 143 20.69 20.97 0.54
CA PHE A 143 20.44 20.65 1.95
C PHE A 143 21.64 21.02 2.84
N PRO A 144 21.80 22.32 3.18
CA PRO A 144 22.89 22.78 4.03
C PRO A 144 22.95 22.03 5.37
N GLY A 145 24.16 21.68 5.80
CA GLY A 145 24.45 20.86 6.98
C GLY A 145 24.32 19.35 6.74
N LEU A 146 23.31 18.92 5.96
CA LEU A 146 23.03 17.49 5.80
C LEU A 146 24.16 16.73 5.08
N PHE A 147 24.71 17.36 4.04
CA PHE A 147 25.75 16.79 3.18
C PHE A 147 27.05 17.59 3.19
N ASP A 148 27.17 18.57 4.08
CA ASP A 148 28.42 19.33 4.26
C ASP A 148 29.53 18.40 4.75
N GLU A 149 30.74 18.58 4.25
CA GLU A 149 31.87 17.69 4.57
C GLU A 149 32.36 17.87 6.03
N ALA A 150 32.93 16.79 6.59
CA ALA A 150 33.74 16.79 7.82
C ALA A 150 33.15 17.57 9.01
N GLN A 151 31.90 17.26 9.37
CA GLN A 151 31.14 17.96 10.40
C GLN A 151 31.43 17.42 11.80
N ALA A 152 31.98 18.24 12.69
CA ALA A 152 32.10 17.90 14.11
C ALA A 152 30.74 18.04 14.82
N VAL A 153 30.37 17.05 15.64
CA VAL A 153 29.13 17.05 16.44
C VAL A 153 29.47 16.94 17.92
N GLY A 154 28.97 17.87 18.72
CA GLY A 154 29.24 17.96 20.16
C GLY A 154 28.32 17.09 21.02
N GLY A 155 28.67 16.92 22.30
CA GLY A 155 27.88 16.12 23.25
C GLY A 155 26.43 16.60 23.42
N THR A 156 26.20 17.90 23.41
CA THR A 156 24.85 18.49 23.54
C THR A 156 23.93 18.15 22.36
N GLU A 157 24.49 18.04 21.15
CA GLU A 157 23.72 17.65 19.96
C GLU A 157 23.34 16.16 20.04
N TRP A 158 24.27 15.31 20.50
CA TRP A 158 24.00 13.90 20.76
C TRP A 158 22.97 13.67 21.87
N ASP A 159 22.98 14.48 22.93
CA ASP A 159 21.94 14.46 23.95
C ASP A 159 20.57 14.81 23.34
N GLY A 160 20.53 15.78 22.43
CA GLY A 160 19.33 16.11 21.65
C GLY A 160 18.81 14.92 20.83
N VAL A 161 19.69 14.16 20.18
CA VAL A 161 19.33 12.93 19.45
C VAL A 161 18.76 11.87 20.40
N ARG A 162 19.40 11.68 21.55
CA ARG A 162 18.98 10.71 22.56
C ARG A 162 17.58 11.05 23.07
N THR A 163 17.33 12.31 23.43
CA THR A 163 16.01 12.80 23.86
C THR A 163 14.98 12.59 22.76
N PHE A 164 15.25 13.07 21.54
CA PHE A 164 14.32 12.91 20.42
C PHE A 164 13.95 11.46 20.14
N MET A 165 14.93 10.54 20.12
CA MET A 165 14.67 9.12 19.90
C MET A 165 13.86 8.50 21.04
N THR A 166 14.10 8.94 22.28
CA THR A 166 13.36 8.47 23.47
C THR A 166 11.90 8.92 23.41
N ASP A 167 11.66 10.18 23.06
CA ASP A 167 10.31 10.73 22.91
C ASP A 167 9.57 10.06 21.74
N LEU A 168 10.29 9.84 20.63
CA LEU A 168 9.77 9.11 19.47
C LEU A 168 9.32 7.70 19.86
N ILE A 169 10.18 6.91 20.52
CA ILE A 169 9.84 5.56 21.01
C ILE A 169 8.65 5.60 21.98
N SER A 170 8.47 6.70 22.71
CA SER A 170 7.41 6.92 23.70
C SER A 170 6.03 7.23 23.11
N LEU A 171 5.93 7.44 21.79
CA LEU A 171 4.66 7.69 21.10
C LEU A 171 3.75 6.46 21.04
N GLY A 172 2.46 6.67 20.80
CA GLY A 172 1.54 5.58 20.45
C GLY A 172 1.91 4.95 19.10
N ARG A 173 1.57 3.67 18.88
CA ARG A 173 1.97 2.89 17.69
C ARG A 173 1.72 3.61 16.36
N GLN A 174 0.54 4.22 16.22
CA GLN A 174 0.13 4.88 14.98
C GLN A 174 0.95 6.15 14.73
N ASP A 175 1.14 6.96 15.78
CA ASP A 175 1.92 8.19 15.71
C ASP A 175 3.41 7.89 15.49
N PHE A 176 3.95 6.86 16.12
CA PHE A 176 5.31 6.39 15.87
C PHE A 176 5.48 5.93 14.42
N ALA A 177 4.63 5.03 13.93
CA ALA A 177 4.71 4.53 12.56
C ALA A 177 4.58 5.66 11.52
N ARG A 178 3.72 6.63 11.81
CA ARG A 178 3.54 7.86 11.01
C ARG A 178 4.82 8.71 11.02
N CYS A 179 5.40 8.98 12.19
CA CYS A 179 6.65 9.73 12.32
C CYS A 179 7.82 9.04 11.61
N MET A 180 7.99 7.73 11.81
CA MET A 180 9.03 6.95 11.13
C MET A 180 8.88 6.99 9.61
N ARG A 181 7.64 6.92 9.10
CA ARG A 181 7.39 7.08 7.65
C ARG A 181 7.83 8.46 7.16
N VAL A 182 7.53 9.53 7.90
CA VAL A 182 7.96 10.89 7.56
C VAL A 182 9.48 11.00 7.57
N ILE A 183 10.15 10.47 8.59
CA ILE A 183 11.62 10.48 8.69
C ILE A 183 12.23 9.76 7.49
N ARG A 184 11.83 8.51 7.25
CA ARG A 184 12.37 7.68 6.15
C ARG A 184 12.12 8.34 4.79
N THR A 185 10.87 8.70 4.48
CA THR A 185 10.51 9.34 3.20
C THR A 185 11.25 10.66 3.00
N SER A 186 11.38 11.50 4.03
CA SER A 186 12.06 12.80 3.89
C SER A 186 13.57 12.64 3.70
N VAL A 187 14.21 11.72 4.43
CA VAL A 187 15.65 11.43 4.28
C VAL A 187 15.94 10.76 2.93
N ASP A 188 15.10 9.83 2.47
CA ASP A 188 15.27 9.22 1.16
C ASP A 188 15.05 10.22 0.03
N ALA A 189 14.10 11.15 0.19
CA ALA A 189 13.91 12.27 -0.72
C ALA A 189 15.16 13.14 -0.82
N THR A 190 15.85 13.45 0.29
CA THR A 190 17.09 14.25 0.22
C THR A 190 18.21 13.50 -0.51
N ARG A 191 18.31 12.19 -0.31
CA ARG A 191 19.34 11.33 -0.95
C ARG A 191 19.19 11.20 -2.47
N ARG A 192 17.97 11.36 -3.00
CA ARG A 192 17.67 11.26 -4.44
C ARG A 192 17.49 12.61 -5.14
N ALA A 193 17.57 13.72 -4.40
CA ALA A 193 17.23 15.04 -4.91
C ALA A 193 18.13 15.55 -6.05
N ILE A 194 19.39 15.10 -6.12
CA ILE A 194 20.27 15.42 -7.25
C ILE A 194 19.72 14.83 -8.56
N ASP A 195 19.14 13.63 -8.49
CA ASP A 195 18.61 12.92 -9.66
C ASP A 195 17.18 13.37 -10.01
N ASP A 196 16.36 13.67 -9.01
CA ASP A 196 14.96 14.09 -9.18
C ASP A 196 14.55 15.11 -8.10
N PRO A 197 14.89 16.40 -8.27
CA PRO A 197 14.67 17.44 -7.26
C PRO A 197 13.19 17.76 -7.06
N THR A 198 12.40 17.79 -8.14
CA THR A 198 10.96 18.00 -8.03
C THR A 198 10.29 16.82 -7.30
N GLY A 199 10.78 15.59 -7.47
CA GLY A 199 10.21 14.44 -6.78
C GLY A 199 10.56 14.46 -5.31
N ALA A 200 11.81 14.75 -4.99
CA ALA A 200 12.24 14.96 -3.62
C ALA A 200 11.39 16.04 -2.93
N TYR A 201 11.12 17.15 -3.63
CA TYR A 201 10.23 18.20 -3.15
C TYR A 201 8.84 17.67 -2.82
N THR A 202 8.21 16.96 -3.76
CA THR A 202 6.85 16.45 -3.55
C THR A 202 6.76 15.35 -2.50
N ASP A 203 7.82 14.55 -2.33
CA ASP A 203 7.90 13.54 -1.27
C ASP A 203 8.01 14.19 0.11
N ILE A 204 8.82 15.25 0.26
CA ILE A 204 8.92 15.99 1.52
C ILE A 204 7.57 16.66 1.84
N VAL A 205 6.89 17.25 0.84
CA VAL A 205 5.54 17.81 1.03
C VAL A 205 4.54 16.72 1.41
N ALA A 206 4.59 15.55 0.76
CA ALA A 206 3.71 14.43 1.08
C ALA A 206 3.95 13.90 2.50
N ALA A 207 5.21 13.82 2.92
CA ALA A 207 5.60 13.44 4.27
C ALA A 207 5.04 14.44 5.29
N LEU A 208 5.21 15.74 5.05
CA LEU A 208 4.68 16.79 5.93
C LEU A 208 3.13 16.80 5.97
N GLU A 209 2.48 16.63 4.82
CA GLU A 209 1.02 16.48 4.72
C GLU A 209 0.53 15.26 5.50
N SER A 210 1.31 14.18 5.49
CA SER A 210 0.96 12.99 6.23
C SER A 210 0.87 13.24 7.73
N LEU A 211 1.44 14.32 8.29
CA LEU A 211 1.32 14.78 9.69
C LEU A 211 0.08 15.65 9.98
N GLY A 212 -0.73 15.94 8.96
CA GLY A 212 -1.94 16.76 9.09
C GLY A 212 -2.95 16.23 10.12
N ASP A 213 -3.47 17.13 10.95
CA ASP A 213 -4.45 16.84 12.00
C ASP A 213 -5.66 17.76 11.85
N ASP A 214 -6.85 17.17 11.77
CA ASP A 214 -8.14 17.84 11.63
C ASP A 214 -8.47 18.75 12.82
N HIS A 215 -7.96 18.41 14.01
CA HIS A 215 -8.20 19.16 15.26
C HIS A 215 -7.42 20.48 15.33
N LEU A 216 -6.29 20.57 14.63
CA LEU A 216 -5.46 21.77 14.57
C LEU A 216 -5.87 22.76 13.47
N SER A 217 -6.81 22.37 12.61
CA SER A 217 -7.38 23.30 11.62
C SER A 217 -8.27 24.31 12.33
N THR A 218 -7.89 25.60 12.32
CA THR A 218 -8.77 26.68 12.77
C THR A 218 -10.10 26.63 12.00
N PRO A 219 -11.26 26.77 12.64
CA PRO A 219 -12.54 26.82 11.94
C PRO A 219 -12.54 27.94 10.91
N ALA A 220 -12.84 27.61 9.66
CA ALA A 220 -13.06 28.60 8.62
C ALA A 220 -14.37 29.33 8.93
N THR A 221 -14.33 30.65 9.06
CA THR A 221 -15.56 31.46 9.05
C THR A 221 -15.91 31.81 7.61
N TRP A 222 -17.19 31.98 7.30
CA TRP A 222 -17.65 32.33 5.96
C TRP A 222 -16.97 33.61 5.42
N ASP A 223 -16.75 34.59 6.29
CA ASP A 223 -16.05 35.84 5.95
C ASP A 223 -14.58 35.65 5.54
N ARG A 224 -13.96 34.56 6.00
CA ARG A 224 -12.58 34.18 5.66
C ARG A 224 -12.52 33.09 4.58
N TYR A 225 -13.66 32.78 3.97
CA TYR A 225 -13.72 31.89 2.81
C TYR A 225 -13.18 32.60 1.56
N ASP A 226 -12.73 31.81 0.57
CA ASP A 226 -12.18 32.36 -0.67
C ASP A 226 -13.16 33.36 -1.29
N SER A 227 -12.72 34.59 -1.53
CA SER A 227 -13.60 35.68 -1.91
C SER A 227 -14.22 35.50 -3.30
N THR A 228 -13.58 34.73 -4.18
CA THR A 228 -14.09 34.41 -5.52
C THR A 228 -15.19 33.37 -5.42
N LYS A 229 -14.92 32.25 -4.72
CA LYS A 229 -15.92 31.20 -4.47
C LYS A 229 -17.10 31.73 -3.66
N ARG A 230 -16.83 32.52 -2.61
CA ARG A 230 -17.85 33.14 -1.76
C ARG A 230 -18.82 33.99 -2.58
N LYS A 231 -18.34 34.82 -3.51
CA LYS A 231 -19.21 35.62 -4.38
C LYS A 231 -20.13 34.75 -5.25
N ILE A 232 -19.60 33.67 -5.82
CA ILE A 232 -20.38 32.73 -6.65
C ILE A 232 -21.46 32.06 -5.80
N ILE A 233 -21.08 31.59 -4.60
CA ILE A 233 -21.98 30.87 -3.72
C ILE A 233 -23.01 31.81 -3.10
N ASP A 234 -22.63 32.98 -2.59
CA ASP A 234 -23.54 33.99 -2.05
C ASP A 234 -24.58 34.42 -3.10
N SER A 235 -24.18 34.52 -4.38
CA SER A 235 -25.11 34.78 -5.48
C SER A 235 -26.07 33.62 -5.74
N ALA A 236 -25.67 32.37 -5.50
CA ALA A 236 -26.55 31.21 -5.64
C ALA A 236 -27.48 31.05 -4.43
N LEU A 237 -27.04 31.49 -3.24
CA LEU A 237 -27.79 31.43 -1.99
C LEU A 237 -28.74 32.63 -1.80
N SER A 238 -28.70 33.65 -2.67
CA SER A 238 -29.45 34.90 -2.50
C SER A 238 -30.98 34.76 -2.49
N HIS A 239 -31.49 33.62 -2.96
CA HIS A 239 -32.93 33.31 -3.01
C HIS A 239 -33.39 32.35 -1.91
N LEU A 240 -32.47 31.85 -1.09
CA LEU A 240 -32.79 31.01 0.05
C LEU A 240 -33.09 31.87 1.27
N ASP A 241 -33.81 31.30 2.24
CA ASP A 241 -33.94 31.94 3.53
C ASP A 241 -32.60 31.92 4.30
N ALA A 242 -32.50 32.76 5.33
CA ALA A 242 -31.24 32.91 6.07
C ALA A 242 -30.83 31.63 6.82
N ALA A 243 -31.78 30.75 7.16
CA ALA A 243 -31.52 29.52 7.89
C ALA A 243 -30.91 28.45 6.97
N ASP A 244 -31.51 28.24 5.81
CA ASP A 244 -31.05 27.32 4.77
C ASP A 244 -29.72 27.79 4.18
N ALA A 245 -29.57 29.10 3.94
CA ALA A 245 -28.30 29.67 3.50
C ALA A 245 -27.18 29.43 4.52
N ALA A 246 -27.44 29.62 5.82
CA ALA A 246 -26.47 29.33 6.87
C ALA A 246 -26.13 27.83 6.98
N GLN A 247 -27.11 26.95 6.77
CA GLN A 247 -26.89 25.50 6.76
C GLN A 247 -26.00 25.08 5.57
N VAL A 248 -26.26 25.61 4.38
CA VAL A 248 -25.43 25.35 3.19
C VAL A 248 -24.03 25.93 3.35
N GLN A 249 -23.89 27.15 3.87
CA GLN A 249 -22.58 27.73 4.19
C GLN A 249 -21.81 26.86 5.19
N THR A 250 -22.47 26.36 6.23
CA THR A 250 -21.87 25.44 7.22
C THR A 250 -21.42 24.14 6.57
N ALA A 251 -22.26 23.51 5.75
CA ALA A 251 -21.92 22.28 5.04
C ALA A 251 -20.75 22.46 4.06
N ILE A 252 -20.68 23.61 3.37
CA ILE A 252 -19.56 23.95 2.48
C ILE A 252 -18.28 24.17 3.27
N LEU A 253 -18.35 24.86 4.41
CA LEU A 253 -17.20 25.05 5.29
C LEU A 253 -16.72 23.71 5.88
N GLU A 254 -17.63 22.78 6.20
CA GLU A 254 -17.28 21.41 6.61
C GLU A 254 -16.62 20.61 5.48
N ALA A 255 -17.14 20.70 4.25
CA ALA A 255 -16.55 20.07 3.07
C ALA A 255 -15.17 20.65 2.71
N ASP A 256 -14.98 21.97 2.82
CA ASP A 256 -13.70 22.65 2.60
C ASP A 256 -12.71 22.39 3.75
N ARG A 257 -13.20 22.23 4.99
CA ARG A 257 -12.39 21.77 6.13
C ARG A 257 -11.87 20.35 5.91
N ALA A 258 -12.63 19.50 5.22
CA ALA A 258 -12.16 18.20 4.74
C ALA A 258 -11.17 18.32 3.56
N GLY A 259 -11.00 19.51 2.98
CA GLY A 259 -10.05 19.80 1.92
C GLY A 259 -8.60 19.60 2.38
N LEU A 260 -7.93 18.59 1.81
CA LEU A 260 -6.56 18.17 2.12
C LEU A 260 -5.56 19.34 2.20
N LYS A 261 -5.65 20.30 1.26
CA LYS A 261 -4.80 21.49 1.21
C LYS A 261 -4.93 22.38 2.46
N ARG A 262 -6.16 22.68 2.88
CA ARG A 262 -6.42 23.58 4.01
C ARG A 262 -5.94 22.95 5.30
N ARG A 263 -6.23 21.65 5.48
CA ARG A 263 -5.72 20.86 6.60
C ARG A 263 -4.21 20.85 6.65
N PHE A 264 -3.55 20.58 5.54
CA PHE A 264 -2.09 20.59 5.43
C PHE A 264 -1.51 21.93 5.90
N VAL A 265 -1.98 23.04 5.33
CA VAL A 265 -1.47 24.38 5.67
C VAL A 265 -1.70 24.70 7.15
N ALA A 266 -2.94 24.55 7.63
CA ALA A 266 -3.29 24.93 9.00
C ALA A 266 -2.55 24.07 10.04
N SER A 267 -2.50 22.76 9.82
CA SER A 267 -1.85 21.82 10.73
C SER A 267 -0.33 21.99 10.78
N THR A 268 0.28 22.35 9.64
CA THR A 268 1.72 22.68 9.59
C THR A 268 1.99 23.97 10.36
N LEU A 269 1.26 25.05 10.07
CA LEU A 269 1.44 26.34 10.74
C LEU A 269 1.23 26.27 12.26
N ALA A 270 0.27 25.46 12.72
CA ALA A 270 -0.02 25.27 14.14
C ALA A 270 1.15 24.66 14.93
N ARG A 271 2.07 23.94 14.27
CA ARG A 271 3.24 23.30 14.89
C ARG A 271 4.52 24.09 14.75
N ILE A 272 4.47 25.28 14.16
CA ILE A 272 5.64 26.15 14.04
C ILE A 272 5.77 26.97 15.32
N SER A 273 6.84 26.69 16.07
CA SER A 273 7.14 27.42 17.30
C SER A 273 7.93 28.72 17.02
N PRO A 274 7.98 29.65 18.00
CA PRO A 274 8.80 30.86 17.94
C PRO A 274 10.27 30.65 17.51
N ALA A 275 10.85 29.48 17.82
CA ALA A 275 12.24 29.15 17.53
C ALA A 275 12.54 29.02 16.04
N TYR A 276 11.56 28.57 15.25
CA TYR A 276 11.68 28.43 13.78
C TYR A 276 12.05 29.74 13.09
N TYR A 277 11.55 30.87 13.60
CA TYR A 277 11.80 32.20 13.03
C TYR A 277 12.94 32.95 13.73
N ARG A 278 13.57 32.34 14.74
CA ARG A 278 14.60 32.96 15.60
C ARG A 278 15.86 32.10 15.59
N GLU A 279 16.10 31.32 16.65
CA GLU A 279 17.35 30.57 16.87
C GLU A 279 17.68 29.66 15.69
N GLU A 280 16.68 28.99 15.12
CA GLU A 280 16.86 28.08 13.98
C GLU A 280 17.10 28.80 12.65
N ALA A 281 16.78 30.09 12.56
CA ALA A 281 16.93 30.89 11.34
C ALA A 281 18.23 31.71 11.32
N CYS A 282 19.01 31.76 12.41
CA CYS A 282 20.19 32.61 12.53
C CYS A 282 21.24 32.38 11.41
N ASN A 283 21.41 31.13 10.97
CA ASN A 283 22.36 30.75 9.92
C ASN A 283 21.67 30.36 8.61
N ALA A 284 20.35 30.56 8.52
CA ALA A 284 19.58 30.22 7.33
C ALA A 284 19.75 31.27 6.23
N VAL A 285 19.88 30.82 4.99
CA VAL A 285 19.93 31.72 3.83
C VAL A 285 18.49 31.99 3.38
N ARG A 286 18.07 33.27 3.39
CA ARG A 286 16.71 33.72 2.98
C ARG A 286 15.56 32.88 3.59
N PRO A 287 15.46 32.78 4.94
CA PRO A 287 14.40 32.03 5.60
C PRO A 287 13.01 32.57 5.27
N PRO A 288 11.96 31.72 5.25
CA PRO A 288 10.60 32.16 4.94
C PRO A 288 10.08 33.11 6.00
N ARG A 289 9.41 34.17 5.56
CA ARG A 289 8.75 35.12 6.45
C ARG A 289 7.44 34.53 6.96
N ALA A 290 7.12 34.75 8.23
CA ALA A 290 5.90 34.23 8.86
C ALA A 290 4.62 34.60 8.08
N VAL A 291 4.57 35.82 7.54
CA VAL A 291 3.42 36.32 6.75
C VAL A 291 3.25 35.62 5.40
N ASP A 292 4.34 35.10 4.81
CA ASP A 292 4.34 34.50 3.48
C ASP A 292 4.14 32.97 3.55
N LEU A 293 4.49 32.35 4.67
CA LEU A 293 4.61 30.89 4.79
C LEU A 293 3.30 30.15 4.49
N GLY A 294 2.16 30.67 4.92
CA GLY A 294 0.86 30.05 4.64
C GLY A 294 0.55 29.97 3.14
N ARG A 295 0.91 31.03 2.37
CA ARG A 295 0.77 31.04 0.91
C ARG A 295 1.74 30.05 0.27
N MET A 296 2.98 30.03 0.72
CA MET A 296 4.03 29.14 0.21
C MET A 296 3.69 27.66 0.44
N LEU A 297 3.10 27.30 1.58
CA LEU A 297 2.58 25.95 1.83
C LEU A 297 1.42 25.60 0.90
N GLY A 298 0.52 26.55 0.64
CA GLY A 298 -0.54 26.36 -0.35
C GLY A 298 0.02 26.05 -1.74
N ILE A 299 1.08 26.74 -2.16
CA ILE A 299 1.77 26.49 -3.42
C ILE A 299 2.48 25.13 -3.41
N ALA A 300 3.16 24.78 -2.32
CA ALA A 300 3.84 23.49 -2.18
C ALA A 300 2.87 22.30 -2.37
N TYR A 301 1.67 22.41 -1.80
CA TYR A 301 0.59 21.44 -2.00
C TYR A 301 0.14 21.38 -3.47
N ASP A 302 -0.01 22.54 -4.14
CA ASP A 302 -0.43 22.58 -5.54
C ASP A 302 0.61 21.92 -6.46
N ILE A 303 1.90 22.14 -6.21
CA ILE A 303 3.00 21.49 -6.92
C ILE A 303 2.93 19.97 -6.75
N ARG A 304 2.80 19.49 -5.50
CA ARG A 304 2.62 18.05 -5.21
C ARG A 304 1.42 17.48 -5.95
N SER A 305 0.26 18.12 -5.83
CA SER A 305 -0.98 17.67 -6.45
C SER A 305 -0.84 17.58 -7.98
N ARG A 306 -0.28 18.61 -8.62
CA ARG A 306 -0.06 18.62 -10.08
C ARG A 306 0.93 17.56 -10.54
N ARG A 307 2.02 17.34 -9.81
CA ARG A 307 2.96 16.26 -10.15
C ARG A 307 2.31 14.89 -10.03
N SER A 308 1.53 14.64 -8.98
CA SER A 308 0.85 13.35 -8.81
C SER A 308 -0.24 13.08 -9.85
N HIS A 309 -0.98 14.11 -10.28
CA HIS A 309 -2.14 13.93 -11.16
C HIS A 309 -1.87 14.18 -12.65
N VAL A 310 -0.87 15.00 -12.97
CA VAL A 310 -0.59 15.47 -14.35
C VAL A 310 0.89 15.30 -14.71
N LEU A 311 1.72 14.73 -13.80
CA LEU A 311 3.16 14.50 -14.00
C LEU A 311 3.93 15.78 -14.41
N GLN A 312 3.48 16.93 -13.92
CA GLN A 312 4.10 18.21 -14.24
C GLN A 312 5.24 18.52 -13.27
N ASP A 313 6.44 18.73 -13.83
CA ASP A 313 7.61 19.16 -13.08
C ASP A 313 7.73 20.69 -12.94
N LEU A 314 8.46 21.11 -11.90
CA LEU A 314 8.94 22.48 -11.75
C LEU A 314 10.08 22.74 -12.73
N GLY A 315 10.20 24.00 -13.18
CA GLY A 315 11.33 24.43 -14.01
C GLY A 315 12.65 24.24 -13.29
N ALA A 316 13.71 23.91 -14.03
CA ALA A 316 15.04 23.67 -13.46
C ALA A 316 15.56 24.92 -12.70
N GLU A 317 15.13 26.12 -13.09
CA GLU A 317 15.55 27.37 -12.43
C GLU A 317 15.16 27.44 -10.95
N ALA A 318 14.08 26.74 -10.55
CA ALA A 318 13.65 26.65 -9.16
C ALA A 318 14.70 25.99 -8.25
N TRP A 319 15.58 25.16 -8.82
CA TRP A 319 16.56 24.36 -8.10
C TRP A 319 17.99 24.87 -8.29
N LEU A 320 18.32 25.36 -9.49
CA LEU A 320 19.69 25.72 -9.90
C LEU A 320 20.27 26.96 -9.21
N LEU A 321 19.43 27.85 -8.66
CA LEU A 321 19.84 29.19 -8.17
C LEU A 321 19.59 29.40 -6.67
N ALA A 322 19.27 28.34 -5.93
CA ALA A 322 18.93 28.47 -4.51
C ALA A 322 20.18 28.66 -3.64
N ASP A 323 21.24 27.88 -3.86
CA ASP A 323 22.50 27.89 -3.09
C ASP A 323 22.27 27.95 -1.57
N GLY A 324 21.59 26.93 -1.04
CA GLY A 324 21.21 26.83 0.37
C GLY A 324 20.05 27.74 0.79
N ALA A 325 19.55 28.62 -0.08
CA ALA A 325 18.43 29.47 0.25
C ALA A 325 17.14 28.69 0.47
N GLU A 326 16.40 29.05 1.51
CA GLU A 326 15.14 28.38 1.88
C GLU A 326 13.94 28.84 1.05
N THR A 327 14.07 30.00 0.41
CA THR A 327 13.04 30.59 -0.44
C THR A 327 13.64 31.10 -1.74
N THR A 328 12.90 30.91 -2.83
CA THR A 328 13.27 31.42 -4.16
C THR A 328 12.05 31.96 -4.90
N PHE A 329 12.30 32.66 -6.01
CA PHE A 329 11.26 33.05 -6.94
C PHE A 329 11.20 32.06 -8.12
N GLU A 330 9.99 31.65 -8.48
CA GLU A 330 9.70 30.81 -9.63
C GLU A 330 8.64 31.52 -10.49
N VAL A 331 8.81 31.46 -11.81
CA VAL A 331 8.08 32.29 -12.78
C VAL A 331 6.55 32.09 -12.73
N LYS A 332 6.07 30.89 -12.43
CA LYS A 332 4.65 30.53 -12.38
C LYS A 332 4.03 30.70 -10.99
N PHE A 333 4.83 30.62 -9.93
CA PHE A 333 4.33 30.52 -8.55
C PHE A 333 4.75 31.67 -7.63
N ASP A 334 5.34 32.74 -8.17
CA ASP A 334 5.95 33.85 -7.41
C ASP A 334 7.04 33.33 -6.47
N ARG A 335 6.79 33.27 -5.16
CA ARG A 335 7.76 32.86 -4.14
C ARG A 335 7.40 31.47 -3.62
N ILE A 336 8.37 30.56 -3.67
CA ILE A 336 8.21 29.16 -3.24
C ILE A 336 9.24 28.79 -2.17
N LEU A 337 8.93 27.74 -1.40
CA LEU A 337 9.92 27.06 -0.57
C LEU A 337 10.85 26.28 -1.50
N THR A 338 12.14 26.24 -1.18
CA THR A 338 13.12 25.35 -1.84
C THR A 338 13.21 24.02 -1.09
N LEU A 339 14.07 23.11 -1.56
CA LEU A 339 14.39 21.87 -0.85
C LEU A 339 15.00 22.15 0.54
N ALA A 340 15.93 23.10 0.65
CA ALA A 340 16.51 23.51 1.94
C ALA A 340 15.42 24.01 2.91
N GLY A 341 14.52 24.87 2.42
CA GLY A 341 13.43 25.42 3.22
C GLY A 341 12.42 24.37 3.66
N LEU A 342 12.03 23.46 2.77
CA LEU A 342 11.15 22.34 3.11
C LEU A 342 11.81 21.39 4.11
N TRP A 343 13.09 21.10 3.94
CA TRP A 343 13.82 20.20 4.84
C TRP A 343 13.87 20.75 6.26
N ARG A 344 14.24 22.03 6.44
CA ARG A 344 14.23 22.66 7.77
C ARG A 344 12.82 22.69 8.36
N LEU A 345 11.81 23.06 7.56
CA LEU A 345 10.42 23.09 8.01
C LEU A 345 9.93 21.72 8.47
N THR A 346 10.17 20.67 7.67
CA THR A 346 9.75 19.30 7.99
C THR A 346 10.41 18.79 9.27
N ARG A 347 11.70 19.07 9.45
CA ARG A 347 12.41 18.78 10.71
C ARG A 347 11.77 19.49 11.90
N HIS A 348 11.52 20.79 11.79
CA HIS A 348 10.89 21.56 12.86
C HIS A 348 9.52 20.98 13.24
N VAL A 349 8.65 20.79 12.26
CA VAL A 349 7.27 20.37 12.46
C VAL A 349 7.19 18.95 13.01
N LEU A 350 8.03 18.02 12.52
CA LEU A 350 8.07 16.67 13.06
C LEU A 350 8.63 16.66 14.49
N MET A 351 9.74 17.36 14.76
CA MET A 351 10.30 17.40 16.11
C MET A 351 9.31 18.00 17.11
N ARG A 352 8.54 19.02 16.70
CA ARG A 352 7.43 19.55 17.50
C ARG A 352 6.28 18.56 17.67
N PHE A 353 5.89 17.86 16.61
CA PHE A 353 4.89 16.80 16.69
C PHE A 353 5.27 15.76 17.75
N VAL A 354 6.52 15.30 17.74
CA VAL A 354 7.01 14.30 18.71
C VAL A 354 7.03 14.88 20.13
N ALA A 355 7.53 16.10 20.31
CA ALA A 355 7.63 16.75 21.62
C ALA A 355 6.26 17.07 22.26
N ASP A 356 5.27 17.43 21.44
CA ASP A 356 3.93 17.82 21.92
C ASP A 356 2.99 16.62 22.08
N ALA A 357 3.33 15.47 21.52
CA ALA A 357 2.48 14.29 21.54
C ALA A 357 2.43 13.64 22.94
N PRO A 358 1.28 13.11 23.36
CA PRO A 358 1.15 12.47 24.67
C PRO A 358 1.99 11.20 24.72
N VAL A 359 2.84 11.11 25.75
CA VAL A 359 3.57 9.89 26.09
C VAL A 359 2.56 8.79 26.42
N LYS A 360 2.76 7.61 25.84
CA LYS A 360 1.99 6.41 26.19
C LYS A 360 2.88 5.40 26.91
N GLU A 361 2.32 4.79 27.94
CA GLU A 361 2.95 3.68 28.65
C GLU A 361 3.12 2.45 27.74
N PRO A 362 4.14 1.61 27.98
CA PRO A 362 4.26 0.31 27.33
C PRO A 362 2.99 -0.52 27.49
N GLU A 363 2.56 -1.19 26.43
CA GLU A 363 1.37 -2.04 26.45
C GLU A 363 1.62 -3.33 25.67
N ALA A 364 1.25 -4.47 26.26
CA ALA A 364 1.38 -5.76 25.59
C ALA A 364 0.52 -5.81 24.32
N TRP A 365 1.14 -6.14 23.19
CA TRP A 365 0.46 -6.17 21.89
C TRP A 365 1.10 -7.20 20.97
N ASP A 366 0.29 -7.97 20.23
CA ASP A 366 0.79 -8.96 19.28
C ASP A 366 1.44 -8.29 18.06
N TYR A 367 2.77 -8.19 18.10
CA TYR A 367 3.60 -7.53 17.10
C TYR A 367 4.17 -8.47 16.03
N TRP A 368 3.90 -9.78 16.09
CA TRP A 368 4.59 -10.76 15.25
C TRP A 368 4.38 -10.50 13.75
N ASP A 369 3.16 -10.15 13.34
CA ASP A 369 2.84 -9.82 11.95
C ASP A 369 3.41 -8.45 11.49
N ALA A 370 3.89 -7.63 12.45
CA ALA A 370 4.52 -6.33 12.20
C ALA A 370 6.06 -6.43 12.03
N LEU A 371 6.66 -7.60 12.29
CA LEU A 371 8.09 -7.81 12.07
C LEU A 371 8.45 -7.75 10.57
N PRO A 372 9.63 -7.21 10.22
CA PRO A 372 10.11 -7.14 8.85
C PRO A 372 10.46 -8.52 8.27
N GLY A 373 10.72 -8.58 6.97
CA GLY A 373 11.20 -9.79 6.29
C GLY A 373 10.17 -10.91 6.08
N GLN A 374 8.90 -10.69 6.42
CA GLN A 374 7.85 -11.69 6.20
C GLN A 374 7.17 -11.55 4.84
N VAL A 375 7.10 -12.64 4.08
CA VAL A 375 6.33 -12.71 2.82
C VAL A 375 5.11 -13.60 3.03
N ARG A 376 3.93 -13.12 2.63
CA ARG A 376 2.73 -13.98 2.55
C ARG A 376 2.66 -14.53 1.14
N VAL A 377 2.72 -15.85 1.03
CA VAL A 377 2.50 -16.56 -0.22
C VAL A 377 1.10 -17.17 -0.18
N GLN A 378 0.36 -17.01 -1.28
CA GLN A 378 -0.87 -17.76 -1.47
C GLN A 378 -0.49 -19.16 -1.93
N LEU A 379 -0.83 -20.17 -1.15
CA LEU A 379 -0.65 -21.56 -1.57
C LEU A 379 -1.61 -21.86 -2.72
N ALA A 380 -1.13 -22.68 -3.66
CA ALA A 380 -1.94 -23.18 -4.76
C ALA A 380 -3.16 -23.96 -4.22
N PRO A 381 -4.31 -23.92 -4.92
CA PRO A 381 -5.58 -24.46 -4.42
C PRO A 381 -5.52 -25.88 -3.86
N GLN A 382 -4.77 -26.78 -4.50
CA GLN A 382 -4.65 -28.18 -4.10
C GLN A 382 -4.22 -28.38 -2.64
N TYR A 383 -3.52 -27.42 -2.03
CA TYR A 383 -3.04 -27.51 -0.65
C TYR A 383 -4.07 -27.09 0.40
N TRP A 384 -5.19 -26.45 0.03
CA TRP A 384 -6.16 -25.93 0.99
C TRP A 384 -7.62 -26.24 0.68
N ILE A 385 -7.97 -26.57 -0.56
CA ILE A 385 -9.37 -26.88 -0.93
C ILE A 385 -9.93 -28.10 -0.18
N GLY A 386 -9.08 -29.03 0.28
CA GLY A 386 -9.48 -30.17 1.09
C GLY A 386 -9.80 -29.85 2.56
N ASN A 387 -9.56 -28.62 3.03
CA ASN A 387 -9.82 -28.25 4.43
C ASN A 387 -11.32 -28.06 4.70
N ALA A 388 -11.97 -29.10 5.22
CA ALA A 388 -13.39 -29.10 5.55
C ALA A 388 -13.75 -28.18 6.74
N GLU A 389 -12.83 -27.86 7.65
CA GLU A 389 -13.13 -26.99 8.80
C GLU A 389 -13.35 -25.55 8.35
N ALA A 390 -12.52 -25.05 7.42
CA ALA A 390 -12.63 -23.70 6.86
C ALA A 390 -13.71 -23.57 5.76
N PHE A 391 -14.29 -24.69 5.32
CA PHE A 391 -15.38 -24.72 4.34
C PHE A 391 -16.72 -24.28 4.95
N SER A 392 -17.39 -23.30 4.32
CA SER A 392 -18.64 -22.72 4.82
C SER A 392 -19.46 -22.10 3.68
N LYS A 393 -20.70 -21.67 3.97
CA LYS A 393 -21.53 -20.93 3.01
C LYS A 393 -20.90 -19.61 2.54
N MET A 394 -20.07 -18.97 3.36
CA MET A 394 -19.39 -17.72 3.01
C MET A 394 -18.13 -17.96 2.17
N SER A 395 -17.55 -19.16 2.24
CA SER A 395 -16.30 -19.49 1.55
C SER A 395 -16.52 -20.40 0.32
N ILE A 396 -17.76 -20.83 0.05
CA ILE A 396 -18.07 -21.80 -1.01
C ILE A 396 -17.63 -21.35 -2.41
N ALA A 397 -17.83 -20.08 -2.78
CA ALA A 397 -17.41 -19.56 -4.09
C ALA A 397 -15.89 -19.70 -4.28
N ARG A 398 -15.11 -19.31 -3.26
CA ARG A 398 -13.66 -19.49 -3.24
C ARG A 398 -13.25 -20.96 -3.35
N TRP A 399 -13.92 -21.86 -2.65
CA TRP A 399 -13.64 -23.30 -2.72
C TRP A 399 -13.94 -23.88 -4.09
N PHE A 400 -15.05 -23.48 -4.70
CA PHE A 400 -15.41 -23.89 -6.06
C PHE A 400 -14.36 -23.42 -7.07
N ASN A 401 -14.00 -22.13 -7.05
CA ASN A 401 -13.00 -21.59 -7.97
C ASN A 401 -11.64 -22.28 -7.79
N GLY A 402 -11.22 -22.51 -6.53
CA GLY A 402 -10.00 -23.24 -6.24
C GLY A 402 -10.02 -24.69 -6.72
N ALA A 403 -11.15 -25.39 -6.60
CA ALA A 403 -11.30 -26.75 -7.10
C ALA A 403 -11.26 -26.80 -8.63
N VAL A 404 -11.88 -25.84 -9.32
CA VAL A 404 -11.81 -25.73 -10.79
C VAL A 404 -10.38 -25.44 -11.24
N GLU A 405 -9.67 -24.53 -10.58
CA GLU A 405 -8.27 -24.21 -10.88
C GLU A 405 -7.34 -25.41 -10.66
N ALA A 406 -7.54 -26.16 -9.56
CA ALA A 406 -6.81 -27.39 -9.29
C ALA A 406 -7.09 -28.46 -10.36
N LEU A 407 -8.35 -28.59 -10.79
CA LEU A 407 -8.75 -29.52 -11.84
C LEU A 407 -8.12 -29.19 -13.19
N LEU A 408 -8.20 -27.94 -13.63
CA LEU A 408 -7.57 -27.49 -14.88
C LEU A 408 -6.05 -27.72 -14.85
N SER A 409 -5.40 -27.41 -13.73
CA SER A 409 -3.96 -27.61 -13.54
C SER A 409 -3.56 -29.09 -13.57
N TRP A 410 -4.40 -29.96 -13.01
CA TRP A 410 -4.17 -31.40 -13.01
C TRP A 410 -4.39 -32.01 -14.40
N ARG A 411 -5.50 -31.70 -15.09
CA ARG A 411 -5.79 -32.20 -16.44
C ARG A 411 -4.81 -31.69 -17.50
N SER A 412 -4.24 -30.49 -17.33
CA SER A 412 -3.20 -29.95 -18.21
C SER A 412 -1.79 -30.53 -18.00
N GLY A 413 -1.60 -31.42 -17.01
CA GLY A 413 -0.28 -31.96 -16.67
C GLY A 413 0.69 -30.91 -16.09
N LYS A 414 0.19 -29.73 -15.70
CA LYS A 414 0.99 -28.69 -15.02
C LYS A 414 1.25 -29.04 -13.55
N ASN A 415 0.45 -29.95 -12.98
CA ASN A 415 0.59 -30.42 -11.62
C ASN A 415 0.19 -31.91 -11.49
N ASP A 416 1.13 -32.74 -11.05
CA ASP A 416 0.93 -34.19 -10.89
C ASP A 416 0.47 -34.59 -9.48
N ASP A 417 0.49 -33.67 -8.49
CA ASP A 417 0.23 -34.00 -7.08
C ASP A 417 -1.25 -34.35 -6.80
N GLY A 418 -2.16 -34.12 -7.75
CA GLY A 418 -3.60 -34.29 -7.59
C GLY A 418 -4.19 -33.40 -6.50
N PHE A 419 -5.46 -33.63 -6.13
CA PHE A 419 -6.11 -32.96 -5.02
C PHE A 419 -7.21 -33.84 -4.41
N ASN A 420 -7.56 -33.60 -3.14
CA ASN A 420 -8.54 -34.38 -2.41
C ASN A 420 -9.63 -33.50 -1.81
N LEU A 421 -10.90 -33.81 -2.13
CA LEU A 421 -12.08 -33.12 -1.60
C LEU A 421 -12.95 -34.00 -0.69
N SER A 422 -12.59 -35.25 -0.40
CA SER A 422 -13.45 -36.22 0.30
C SER A 422 -14.10 -35.67 1.59
N ALA A 423 -13.32 -35.01 2.46
CA ALA A 423 -13.85 -34.43 3.70
C ALA A 423 -14.80 -33.23 3.47
N VAL A 424 -14.59 -32.47 2.39
CA VAL A 424 -15.48 -31.37 1.99
C VAL A 424 -16.78 -31.94 1.41
N ILE A 425 -16.69 -32.99 0.60
CA ILE A 425 -17.83 -33.69 0.02
C ILE A 425 -18.73 -34.29 1.11
N GLU A 426 -18.17 -34.97 2.10
CA GLU A 426 -18.92 -35.49 3.25
C GLU A 426 -19.66 -34.36 4.00
N LYS A 427 -19.02 -33.20 4.15
CA LYS A 427 -19.65 -32.02 4.75
C LYS A 427 -20.79 -31.46 3.88
N ILE A 428 -20.66 -31.53 2.56
CA ILE A 428 -21.71 -31.11 1.60
C ILE A 428 -22.95 -32.01 1.74
N GLU A 429 -22.78 -33.34 1.78
CA GLU A 429 -23.88 -34.31 1.93
C GLU A 429 -24.73 -34.02 3.17
N ASN A 430 -24.08 -33.62 4.27
CA ASN A 430 -24.75 -33.28 5.52
C ASN A 430 -25.42 -31.89 5.52
N THR A 431 -24.94 -30.98 4.66
CA THR A 431 -25.34 -29.55 4.70
C THR A 431 -26.41 -29.21 3.66
N VAL A 432 -26.31 -29.74 2.44
CA VAL A 432 -27.21 -29.42 1.31
C VAL A 432 -28.68 -29.75 1.57
N PRO A 433 -29.05 -30.89 2.20
CA PRO A 433 -30.46 -31.21 2.47
C PRO A 433 -31.16 -30.19 3.38
N ARG A 434 -30.39 -29.40 4.15
CA ARG A 434 -30.90 -28.41 5.12
C ARG A 434 -30.79 -26.97 4.60
N LEU A 435 -30.29 -26.79 3.38
CA LEU A 435 -30.09 -25.49 2.77
C LEU A 435 -31.33 -25.09 1.97
N PRO A 436 -31.80 -23.83 2.08
CA PRO A 436 -32.75 -23.29 1.11
C PRO A 436 -32.11 -23.22 -0.27
N ASP A 437 -32.94 -23.22 -1.30
CA ASP A 437 -32.49 -23.01 -2.68
C ASP A 437 -31.87 -21.62 -2.83
N GLY A 438 -30.81 -21.55 -3.64
CA GLY A 438 -30.02 -20.35 -3.87
C GLY A 438 -28.56 -20.68 -4.18
N ASP A 439 -27.77 -19.64 -4.45
CA ASP A 439 -26.41 -19.76 -4.99
C ASP A 439 -25.52 -20.71 -4.17
N ALA A 440 -25.54 -20.59 -2.84
CA ALA A 440 -24.73 -21.43 -1.97
C ALA A 440 -25.05 -22.92 -2.12
N LYS A 441 -26.33 -23.28 -2.30
CA LYS A 441 -26.74 -24.68 -2.53
C LYS A 441 -26.28 -25.14 -3.91
N THR A 442 -26.53 -24.33 -4.94
CA THR A 442 -26.08 -24.60 -6.31
C THR A 442 -24.56 -24.81 -6.40
N THR A 443 -23.75 -23.95 -5.76
CA THR A 443 -22.29 -24.10 -5.76
C THR A 443 -21.82 -25.35 -5.02
N MET A 444 -22.47 -25.73 -3.91
CA MET A 444 -22.14 -26.97 -3.19
C MET A 444 -22.46 -28.20 -4.04
N VAL A 445 -23.62 -28.22 -4.69
CA VAL A 445 -24.00 -29.29 -5.62
C VAL A 445 -23.02 -29.34 -6.81
N ALA A 446 -22.61 -28.20 -7.34
CA ALA A 446 -21.63 -28.12 -8.42
C ALA A 446 -20.29 -28.74 -8.05
N LEU A 447 -19.77 -28.41 -6.87
CA LEU A 447 -18.53 -28.98 -6.35
C LEU A 447 -18.66 -30.50 -6.13
N TYR A 448 -19.82 -30.96 -5.67
CA TYR A 448 -20.13 -32.38 -5.50
C TYR A 448 -20.12 -33.14 -6.82
N VAL A 449 -20.79 -32.59 -7.84
CA VAL A 449 -20.86 -33.18 -9.18
C VAL A 449 -19.47 -33.22 -9.83
N LEU A 450 -18.73 -32.11 -9.79
CA LEU A 450 -17.36 -32.06 -10.32
C LEU A 450 -16.47 -33.14 -9.71
N TRP A 451 -16.48 -33.29 -8.38
CA TRP A 451 -15.66 -34.30 -7.73
C TRP A 451 -16.01 -35.73 -8.17
N HIS A 452 -17.29 -36.06 -8.24
CA HIS A 452 -17.73 -37.42 -8.59
C HIS A 452 -17.59 -37.75 -10.07
N ASP A 453 -17.56 -36.73 -10.95
CA ASP A 453 -17.25 -36.95 -12.35
C ASP A 453 -15.79 -37.41 -12.54
N LEU A 454 -14.88 -36.91 -11.70
CA LEU A 454 -13.46 -37.28 -11.71
C LEU A 454 -13.17 -38.69 -11.15
N LEU A 455 -14.08 -39.24 -10.34
CA LEU A 455 -13.93 -40.59 -9.80
C LEU A 455 -14.28 -41.63 -10.85
N HIS A 456 -13.49 -42.72 -10.88
CA HIS A 456 -13.81 -43.87 -11.72
C HIS A 456 -15.20 -44.41 -11.34
N PRO A 457 -16.05 -44.86 -12.28
CA PRO A 457 -17.43 -45.27 -11.99
C PRO A 457 -17.57 -46.33 -10.90
N GLN A 458 -16.53 -47.13 -10.68
CA GLN A 458 -16.49 -48.18 -9.64
C GLN A 458 -16.25 -47.63 -8.22
N ASP A 459 -15.72 -46.41 -8.11
CA ASP A 459 -15.44 -45.72 -6.85
C ASP A 459 -16.59 -44.79 -6.43
N ARG A 460 -17.66 -44.70 -7.24
CA ARG A 460 -18.86 -43.92 -6.94
C ARG A 460 -19.73 -44.68 -5.93
N SER A 461 -20.05 -44.05 -4.81
CA SER A 461 -20.92 -44.64 -3.78
C SER A 461 -22.40 -44.57 -4.21
N THR A 462 -23.24 -45.47 -3.68
CA THR A 462 -24.70 -45.40 -3.92
C THR A 462 -25.29 -44.06 -3.45
N ILE A 463 -24.76 -43.53 -2.34
CA ILE A 463 -25.14 -42.22 -1.78
C ILE A 463 -24.90 -41.10 -2.81
N SER A 464 -23.79 -41.17 -3.56
CA SER A 464 -23.47 -40.16 -4.56
C SER A 464 -24.43 -40.14 -5.75
N VAL A 465 -24.92 -41.31 -6.15
CA VAL A 465 -25.92 -41.42 -7.21
C VAL A 465 -27.25 -40.81 -6.75
N GLU A 466 -27.73 -41.19 -5.57
CA GLU A 466 -28.96 -40.66 -4.98
C GLU A 466 -28.89 -39.14 -4.80
N PHE A 467 -27.75 -38.62 -4.32
CA PHE A 467 -27.55 -37.18 -4.14
C PHE A 467 -27.61 -36.41 -5.47
N ILE A 468 -26.95 -36.92 -6.52
CA ILE A 468 -26.94 -36.27 -7.85
C ILE A 468 -28.34 -36.33 -8.47
N GLU A 469 -29.07 -37.44 -8.32
CA GLU A 469 -30.46 -37.54 -8.79
C GLU A 469 -31.39 -36.57 -8.06
N GLU A 470 -31.24 -36.41 -6.74
CA GLU A 470 -32.08 -35.51 -5.94
C GLU A 470 -31.79 -34.04 -6.20
N TYR A 471 -30.51 -33.64 -6.21
CA TYR A 471 -30.11 -32.22 -6.23
C TYR A 471 -29.56 -31.72 -7.57
N GLY A 472 -29.34 -32.60 -8.56
CA GLY A 472 -28.72 -32.25 -9.85
C GLY A 472 -29.46 -31.14 -10.62
N HIS A 473 -30.78 -31.03 -10.43
CA HIS A 473 -31.64 -29.99 -11.00
C HIS A 473 -31.23 -28.56 -10.59
N CYS A 474 -30.50 -28.39 -9.48
CA CYS A 474 -29.95 -27.10 -9.05
C CYS A 474 -29.02 -26.47 -10.10
N LEU A 475 -28.52 -27.26 -11.06
CA LEU A 475 -27.59 -26.85 -12.10
C LEU A 475 -28.26 -26.75 -13.49
N ASP A 476 -29.59 -26.79 -13.56
CA ASP A 476 -30.32 -26.64 -14.84
C ASP A 476 -30.46 -25.16 -15.25
N SER A 477 -30.39 -24.25 -14.27
CA SER A 477 -30.51 -22.80 -14.50
C SER A 477 -29.23 -22.21 -15.13
N PRO A 478 -29.36 -21.24 -16.05
CA PRO A 478 -28.22 -20.57 -16.68
C PRO A 478 -27.46 -19.73 -15.67
N THR A 479 -26.42 -20.34 -15.09
CA THR A 479 -25.53 -19.73 -14.10
C THR A 479 -24.08 -20.02 -14.48
N PRO A 480 -23.12 -19.18 -14.08
CA PRO A 480 -21.70 -19.40 -14.39
C PRO A 480 -21.19 -20.72 -13.82
N ILE A 481 -21.72 -21.11 -12.65
CA ILE A 481 -21.40 -22.36 -11.96
C ILE A 481 -21.92 -23.56 -12.77
N ALA A 482 -23.19 -23.53 -13.20
CA ALA A 482 -23.75 -24.60 -14.02
C ALA A 482 -23.00 -24.77 -15.35
N PHE A 483 -22.65 -23.65 -15.99
CA PHE A 483 -21.81 -23.63 -17.19
C PHE A 483 -20.45 -24.31 -16.93
N THR A 484 -19.76 -23.90 -15.87
CA THR A 484 -18.44 -24.45 -15.49
C THR A 484 -18.50 -25.97 -15.30
N VAL A 485 -19.53 -26.48 -14.62
CA VAL A 485 -19.71 -27.92 -14.43
C VAL A 485 -19.96 -28.63 -15.76
N GLY A 486 -20.82 -28.06 -16.61
CA GLY A 486 -21.16 -28.68 -17.89
C GLY A 486 -19.99 -28.71 -18.89
N VAL A 487 -19.09 -27.73 -18.84
CA VAL A 487 -17.88 -27.71 -19.68
C VAL A 487 -16.84 -28.73 -19.18
N LEU A 488 -16.72 -28.90 -17.87
CA LEU A 488 -15.63 -29.70 -17.27
C LEU A 488 -15.98 -31.17 -17.05
N CYS A 489 -17.28 -31.51 -17.04
CA CYS A 489 -17.72 -32.88 -16.84
C CYS A 489 -17.91 -33.60 -18.19
N ASP A 490 -17.18 -34.68 -18.41
CA ASP A 490 -17.17 -35.38 -19.72
C ASP A 490 -18.50 -36.09 -20.01
N HIS A 491 -19.29 -36.39 -18.97
CA HIS A 491 -20.55 -37.14 -19.06
C HIS A 491 -21.80 -36.28 -18.91
N ARG A 492 -21.66 -34.95 -18.78
CA ARG A 492 -22.80 -34.07 -18.55
C ARG A 492 -23.08 -33.21 -19.77
N ILE A 493 -24.30 -33.33 -20.29
CA ILE A 493 -24.79 -32.44 -21.35
C ILE A 493 -25.30 -31.15 -20.69
N LEU A 494 -24.80 -30.00 -21.15
CA LEU A 494 -25.33 -28.69 -20.75
C LEU A 494 -26.83 -28.61 -21.10
N PRO A 495 -27.69 -28.09 -20.20
CA PRO A 495 -29.09 -27.89 -20.53
C PRO A 495 -29.26 -26.99 -21.76
N SER A 496 -30.29 -27.24 -22.57
CA SER A 496 -30.58 -26.44 -23.77
C SER A 496 -31.09 -25.05 -23.40
N TRP A 497 -30.17 -24.12 -23.17
CA TRP A 497 -30.50 -22.71 -22.95
C TRP A 497 -30.78 -22.00 -24.28
N THR A 498 -31.71 -21.04 -24.26
CA THR A 498 -31.99 -20.20 -25.43
C THR A 498 -30.87 -19.20 -25.65
N ALA A 499 -30.77 -18.68 -26.88
CA ALA A 499 -29.85 -17.59 -27.23
C ALA A 499 -29.96 -16.42 -26.20
N ASP A 500 -31.18 -15.98 -25.86
CA ASP A 500 -31.38 -14.91 -24.87
C ASP A 500 -30.87 -15.26 -23.47
N GLN A 501 -30.92 -16.52 -23.07
CA GLN A 501 -30.38 -16.96 -21.78
C GLN A 501 -28.86 -16.92 -21.78
N TRP A 502 -28.20 -17.35 -22.86
CA TRP A 502 -26.75 -17.26 -23.04
C TRP A 502 -26.26 -15.82 -23.00
N SER A 503 -26.86 -14.95 -23.83
CA SER A 503 -26.50 -13.52 -23.89
C SER A 503 -26.69 -12.84 -22.53
N ARG A 504 -27.83 -13.07 -21.85
CA ARG A 504 -28.06 -12.51 -20.52
C ARG A 504 -27.04 -13.00 -19.50
N LEU A 505 -26.73 -14.29 -19.48
CA LEU A 505 -25.76 -14.87 -18.56
C LEU A 505 -24.37 -14.25 -18.76
N ALA A 506 -23.87 -14.25 -20.00
CA ALA A 506 -22.55 -13.72 -20.35
C ALA A 506 -22.42 -12.22 -20.07
N LEU A 507 -23.38 -11.39 -20.48
CA LEU A 507 -23.36 -9.94 -20.27
C LEU A 507 -23.51 -9.56 -18.78
N SER A 508 -24.41 -10.24 -18.06
CA SER A 508 -24.63 -9.98 -16.64
C SER A 508 -23.38 -10.28 -15.82
N ARG A 509 -22.70 -11.39 -16.14
CA ARG A 509 -21.45 -11.79 -15.51
C ARG A 509 -20.33 -10.80 -15.78
N HIS A 510 -20.12 -10.41 -17.04
CA HIS A 510 -19.10 -9.43 -17.40
C HIS A 510 -19.32 -8.10 -16.65
N ALA A 511 -20.56 -7.59 -16.63
CA ALA A 511 -20.90 -6.37 -15.89
C ALA A 511 -20.72 -6.51 -14.36
N ALA A 512 -21.07 -7.65 -13.78
CA ALA A 512 -20.85 -7.93 -12.36
C ALA A 512 -19.36 -7.94 -12.01
N ARG A 513 -18.51 -8.50 -12.90
CA ARG A 513 -17.06 -8.49 -12.76
C ARG A 513 -16.45 -7.09 -12.87
N CYS A 514 -16.90 -6.26 -13.82
CA CYS A 514 -16.43 -4.87 -13.93
C CYS A 514 -16.71 -4.05 -12.65
N THR A 515 -17.74 -4.41 -11.88
CA THR A 515 -18.13 -3.72 -10.64
C THR A 515 -17.63 -4.41 -9.37
N GLY A 516 -16.88 -5.51 -9.48
CA GLY A 516 -16.35 -6.28 -8.35
C GLY A 516 -17.42 -6.95 -7.48
N LYS A 517 -18.61 -7.22 -8.05
CA LYS A 517 -19.73 -7.86 -7.34
C LYS A 517 -19.65 -9.39 -7.33
N GLU A 518 -18.93 -9.98 -8.27
CA GLU A 518 -18.73 -11.43 -8.38
C GLU A 518 -17.23 -11.76 -8.38
N ASP A 519 -16.89 -12.88 -7.76
CA ASP A 519 -15.54 -13.44 -7.81
C ASP A 519 -15.25 -14.00 -9.22
N PRO A 520 -14.03 -13.81 -9.76
CA PRO A 520 -13.65 -14.35 -11.05
C PRO A 520 -13.57 -15.89 -10.99
N LEU A 521 -14.08 -16.56 -12.02
CA LEU A 521 -13.74 -17.96 -12.27
C LEU A 521 -12.34 -18.01 -12.91
N PRO A 522 -11.73 -19.20 -13.07
CA PRO A 522 -10.53 -19.31 -13.88
C PRO A 522 -10.72 -18.68 -15.25
N ALA A 523 -9.77 -17.86 -15.70
CA ALA A 523 -9.94 -16.98 -16.87
C ALA A 523 -10.36 -17.73 -18.15
N ALA A 524 -9.87 -18.96 -18.34
CA ALA A 524 -10.27 -19.81 -19.46
C ALA A 524 -11.77 -20.16 -19.45
N ILE A 525 -12.37 -20.34 -18.27
CA ILE A 525 -13.81 -20.61 -18.11
C ILE A 525 -14.63 -19.35 -18.40
N ASP A 526 -14.22 -18.20 -17.85
CA ASP A 526 -14.91 -16.93 -18.10
C ASP A 526 -14.85 -16.53 -19.58
N SER A 527 -13.71 -16.75 -20.23
CA SER A 527 -13.54 -16.54 -21.67
C SER A 527 -14.40 -17.50 -22.49
N LEU A 528 -14.41 -18.80 -22.15
CA LEU A 528 -15.22 -19.78 -22.86
C LEU A 528 -16.72 -19.50 -22.71
N LEU A 529 -17.18 -18.99 -21.58
CA LEU A 529 -18.59 -18.58 -21.43
C LEU A 529 -18.99 -17.50 -22.45
N GLN A 530 -18.12 -16.51 -22.65
CA GLN A 530 -18.37 -15.44 -23.62
C GLN A 530 -18.31 -15.97 -25.05
N LEU A 531 -17.34 -16.86 -25.34
CA LEU A 531 -17.19 -17.52 -26.64
C LEU A 531 -18.43 -18.34 -27.00
N GLU A 532 -18.87 -19.23 -26.11
CA GLU A 532 -20.07 -20.04 -26.31
C GLU A 532 -21.31 -19.16 -26.49
N ALA A 533 -21.45 -18.10 -25.70
CA ALA A 533 -22.55 -17.16 -25.87
C ALA A 533 -22.51 -16.45 -27.24
N ALA A 534 -21.32 -16.13 -27.76
CA ALA A 534 -21.14 -15.54 -29.08
C ALA A 534 -21.56 -16.52 -30.20
N ASP A 535 -21.17 -17.78 -30.11
CA ASP A 535 -21.54 -18.82 -31.08
C ASP A 535 -23.06 -19.03 -31.11
N GLN A 536 -23.71 -19.02 -29.95
CA GLN A 536 -25.17 -19.09 -29.85
C GLN A 536 -25.87 -17.85 -30.42
N MET A 537 -25.26 -16.66 -30.34
CA MET A 537 -25.78 -15.45 -30.99
C MET A 537 -25.64 -15.53 -32.50
N GLU A 538 -24.50 -16.00 -33.00
CA GLU A 538 -24.24 -16.14 -34.43
C GLU A 538 -25.19 -17.18 -35.06
N ALA A 539 -25.37 -18.33 -34.41
CA ALA A 539 -26.34 -19.36 -34.82
C ALA A 539 -27.79 -18.84 -34.86
N ALA A 540 -28.12 -17.85 -34.03
CA ALA A 540 -29.42 -17.17 -34.03
C ALA A 540 -29.51 -16.00 -35.03
N GLY A 541 -28.46 -15.73 -35.81
CA GLY A 541 -28.40 -14.63 -36.78
C GLY A 541 -28.19 -13.24 -36.16
N ARG A 542 -27.71 -13.17 -34.91
CA ARG A 542 -27.51 -11.92 -34.15
C ARG A 542 -26.04 -11.50 -34.12
N HIS A 543 -25.48 -11.31 -35.31
CA HIS A 543 -24.05 -11.10 -35.53
C HIS A 543 -23.44 -9.94 -34.71
N GLU A 544 -24.13 -8.79 -34.65
CA GLU A 544 -23.63 -7.63 -33.90
C GLU A 544 -23.45 -7.93 -32.40
N GLU A 545 -24.31 -8.78 -31.83
CA GLU A 545 -24.20 -9.21 -30.43
C GLU A 545 -23.12 -10.27 -30.24
N ALA A 546 -22.95 -11.17 -31.21
CA ALA A 546 -21.88 -12.16 -31.21
C ALA A 546 -20.50 -11.48 -31.18
N VAL A 547 -20.31 -10.43 -31.99
CA VAL A 547 -19.08 -9.63 -32.02
C VAL A 547 -18.75 -8.99 -30.67
N VAL A 548 -19.75 -8.46 -29.96
CA VAL A 548 -19.54 -7.88 -28.62
C VAL A 548 -19.10 -8.96 -27.62
N LEU A 549 -19.74 -10.12 -27.64
CA LEU A 549 -19.37 -11.23 -26.77
C LEU A 549 -17.99 -11.81 -27.11
N ALA A 550 -17.64 -11.86 -28.40
CA ALA A 550 -16.30 -12.27 -28.85
C ALA A 550 -15.20 -11.35 -28.31
N ALA A 551 -15.42 -10.03 -28.33
CA ALA A 551 -14.51 -9.07 -27.72
C ALA A 551 -14.37 -9.31 -26.20
N HIS A 552 -15.47 -9.53 -25.49
CA HIS A 552 -15.41 -9.87 -24.06
C HIS A 552 -14.62 -11.17 -23.81
N ALA A 553 -14.73 -12.18 -24.68
CA ALA A 553 -13.96 -13.42 -24.55
C ALA A 553 -12.44 -13.18 -24.58
N VAL A 554 -11.98 -12.29 -25.47
CA VAL A 554 -10.58 -11.86 -25.57
C VAL A 554 -10.17 -11.04 -24.34
N GLU A 555 -11.04 -10.14 -23.86
CA GLU A 555 -10.77 -9.32 -22.67
C GLU A 555 -10.67 -10.15 -21.39
N GLU A 556 -11.36 -11.29 -21.30
CA GLU A 556 -11.26 -12.22 -20.17
C GLU A 556 -9.95 -13.04 -20.18
N LEU A 557 -9.37 -13.31 -21.35
CA LEU A 557 -8.08 -14.02 -21.51
C LEU A 557 -7.15 -13.31 -22.51
N PRO A 558 -6.63 -12.12 -22.15
CA PRO A 558 -5.86 -11.29 -23.06
C PRO A 558 -4.54 -11.95 -23.47
N GLY A 559 -4.20 -11.83 -24.76
CA GLY A 559 -2.93 -12.34 -25.32
C GLY A 559 -2.98 -13.80 -25.79
N ASN A 560 -4.11 -14.49 -25.68
CA ASN A 560 -4.28 -15.82 -26.29
C ASN A 560 -4.42 -15.69 -27.82
N VAL A 561 -3.48 -16.28 -28.56
CA VAL A 561 -3.39 -16.15 -30.03
C VAL A 561 -4.59 -16.80 -30.74
N ALA A 562 -5.07 -17.94 -30.23
CA ALA A 562 -6.21 -18.64 -30.83
C ALA A 562 -7.50 -17.82 -30.69
N LEU A 563 -7.76 -17.25 -29.51
CA LEU A 563 -8.92 -16.38 -29.27
C LEU A 563 -8.88 -15.12 -30.12
N LEU A 564 -7.72 -14.47 -30.26
CA LEU A 564 -7.56 -13.30 -31.12
C LEU A 564 -7.84 -13.65 -32.59
N ALA A 565 -7.36 -14.79 -33.07
CA ALA A 565 -7.62 -15.24 -34.43
C ALA A 565 -9.12 -15.55 -34.65
N TRP A 566 -9.76 -16.19 -33.67
CA TRP A 566 -11.19 -16.49 -33.70
C TRP A 566 -12.06 -15.22 -33.68
N GLU A 567 -11.75 -14.22 -32.84
CA GLU A 567 -12.44 -12.93 -32.82
C GLU A 567 -12.33 -12.21 -34.18
N GLN A 568 -11.14 -12.19 -34.79
CA GLN A 568 -10.95 -11.57 -36.12
C GLN A 568 -11.77 -12.27 -37.20
N ARG A 569 -11.88 -13.59 -37.14
CA ARG A 569 -12.73 -14.36 -38.05
C ARG A 569 -14.20 -14.02 -37.85
N MET A 570 -14.67 -13.93 -36.59
CA MET A 570 -16.03 -13.49 -36.27
C MET A 570 -16.29 -12.07 -36.80
N LEU A 571 -15.39 -11.10 -36.59
CA LEU A 571 -15.51 -9.74 -37.14
C LEU A 571 -15.61 -9.70 -38.66
N SER A 572 -14.98 -10.65 -39.35
CA SER A 572 -15.02 -10.76 -40.82
C SER A 572 -16.25 -11.48 -41.38
N GLY A 573 -17.12 -11.99 -40.50
CA GLY A 573 -18.28 -12.81 -40.89
C GLY A 573 -17.93 -14.24 -41.30
N ASP A 574 -16.70 -14.69 -41.06
CA ASP A 574 -16.22 -16.06 -41.29
C ASP A 574 -16.22 -16.84 -39.97
N HIS A 575 -17.41 -17.02 -39.38
CA HIS A 575 -17.53 -17.68 -38.07
C HIS A 575 -17.09 -19.14 -38.11
N ASP A 576 -16.23 -19.51 -37.15
CA ASP A 576 -15.85 -20.89 -36.85
C ASP A 576 -16.51 -21.35 -35.55
N PRO A 577 -17.53 -22.22 -35.61
CA PRO A 577 -18.18 -22.77 -34.42
C PRO A 577 -17.34 -23.86 -33.73
N ASP A 578 -16.28 -24.37 -34.36
CA ASP A 578 -15.49 -25.48 -33.85
C ASP A 578 -14.20 -24.98 -33.17
N PHE A 579 -14.31 -23.94 -32.34
CA PHE A 579 -13.17 -23.45 -31.57
C PHE A 579 -12.61 -24.56 -30.66
N ALA A 580 -11.28 -24.69 -30.60
CA ALA A 580 -10.61 -25.72 -29.81
C ALA A 580 -10.67 -25.44 -28.29
N ALA A 581 -11.86 -25.50 -27.69
CA ALA A 581 -12.10 -25.25 -26.27
C ALA A 581 -11.24 -26.14 -25.36
N HIS A 582 -10.95 -27.37 -25.77
CA HIS A 582 -10.06 -28.27 -25.04
C HIS A 582 -8.62 -27.74 -24.96
N GLU A 583 -8.08 -27.23 -26.06
CA GLU A 583 -6.74 -26.61 -26.11
C GLU A 583 -6.72 -25.33 -25.27
N LEU A 584 -7.79 -24.53 -25.28
CA LEU A 584 -7.92 -23.35 -24.43
C LEU A 584 -7.88 -23.68 -22.93
N LEU A 585 -8.56 -24.74 -22.51
CA LEU A 585 -8.66 -25.13 -21.10
C LEU A 585 -7.40 -25.83 -20.59
N TYR A 586 -6.75 -26.65 -21.41
CA TYR A 586 -5.68 -27.55 -20.95
C TYR A 586 -4.30 -27.26 -21.53
N GLY A 587 -4.18 -26.42 -22.55
CA GLY A 587 -2.90 -26.02 -23.15
C GLY A 587 -2.47 -26.93 -24.28
#